data_AF-A0A4R6KT15-F1
#
_entry.id   AF-A0A4R6KT15-F1
#
_cell.length_a   1.000
_cell.length_b   1.000
_cell.length_c   1.000
_cell.angle_alpha   90.00
_cell.angle_beta   90.00
_cell.angle_gamma   90.00
#
_symmetry.space_group_name_H-M   'P 1'
#
loop_
_entity.id
_entity.type
_entity.pdbx_description
1 polymer ?
#
loop_
_entity_poly.entity_id
_entity_poly.type
_entity_poly.pdbx_seq_one_letter_code
_entity_poly.pdbx_strand_id
1 'polypeptide(L)'
;MIVEDVQALPVSVVVEGAFVTPAMAGVAENAVWLMPSKDEQLARLEGRNPGGDHSGLVWGWELVRGQLEGTDARVIVVDGQTVEQTLTAVEQRFGALLD
;
A
#
# COMPACT_ATOMS: atom_id res chain seq x y z
N MET A 1 9.48 -13.47 6.90
CA MET A 1 10.12 -13.02 5.67
C MET A 1 10.72 -11.66 5.98
N ILE A 2 12.03 -11.53 5.84
CA ILE A 2 12.76 -10.26 5.99
C ILE A 2 13.11 -9.72 4.60
N VAL A 3 13.52 -8.45 4.50
CA VAL A 3 13.80 -7.80 3.20
C VAL A 3 14.90 -8.54 2.44
N GLU A 4 15.87 -9.09 3.16
CA GLU A 4 16.99 -9.84 2.64
C GLU A 4 16.53 -11.14 1.95
N ASP A 5 15.49 -11.79 2.48
CA ASP A 5 14.91 -12.99 1.87
C ASP A 5 14.33 -12.65 0.48
N VAL A 6 13.66 -11.50 0.37
CA VAL A 6 13.05 -11.02 -0.88
C VAL A 6 14.14 -10.62 -1.88
N GLN A 7 15.16 -9.90 -1.43
CA GLN A 7 16.26 -9.43 -2.27
C GLN A 7 17.13 -10.57 -2.82
N ALA A 8 17.16 -11.72 -2.15
CA ALA A 8 17.91 -12.89 -2.60
C ALA A 8 17.21 -13.69 -3.71
N LEU A 9 15.96 -13.37 -4.07
CA LEU A 9 15.21 -14.12 -5.08
C LEU A 9 15.70 -13.79 -6.50
N PRO A 10 15.97 -14.79 -7.36
CA PRO A 10 16.49 -14.58 -8.72
C PRO A 10 15.39 -14.20 -9.73
N VAL A 11 14.23 -13.78 -9.25
CA VAL A 11 13.03 -13.47 -10.04
C VAL A 11 12.38 -12.21 -9.50
N SER A 12 11.64 -11.50 -10.36
CA SER A 12 10.81 -10.39 -9.93
C SER A 12 9.67 -10.90 -9.03
N VAL A 13 9.46 -10.23 -7.90
CA VAL A 13 8.43 -10.56 -6.93
C VAL A 13 7.62 -9.34 -6.55
N VAL A 14 6.34 -9.58 -6.21
CA VAL A 14 5.48 -8.58 -5.60
C VAL A 14 5.45 -8.85 -4.10
N VAL A 15 5.73 -7.83 -3.31
CA VAL A 15 5.62 -7.87 -1.85
C VAL A 15 4.48 -6.96 -1.45
N GLU A 16 3.47 -7.51 -0.77
CA GLU A 16 2.31 -6.76 -0.29
C GLU A 16 2.08 -6.97 1.21
N GLY A 17 1.42 -5.99 1.82
CA GLY A 17 0.95 -6.11 3.20
C GLY A 17 0.91 -4.79 3.94
N ALA A 18 0.09 -4.74 5.00
CA ALA A 18 -0.10 -3.55 5.82
C ALA A 18 1.17 -3.06 6.55
N PHE A 19 2.19 -3.93 6.69
CA PHE A 19 3.46 -3.63 7.35
C PHE A 19 4.66 -3.57 6.40
N VAL A 20 4.43 -3.65 5.09
CA VAL A 20 5.43 -3.26 4.11
C VAL A 20 5.39 -1.73 4.08
N THR A 21 6.20 -1.08 4.91
CA THR A 21 6.14 0.37 5.11
C THR A 21 7.09 1.14 4.19
N PRO A 22 6.87 2.44 3.93
CA PRO A 22 7.79 3.24 3.12
C PRO A 22 9.22 3.25 3.66
N ALA A 23 9.40 3.19 4.98
CA ALA A 23 10.72 3.05 5.58
C ALA A 23 11.41 1.71 5.24
N MET A 24 10.66 0.64 5.01
CA MET A 24 11.17 -0.69 4.66
C MET A 24 11.37 -0.86 3.15
N ALA A 25 10.36 -0.50 2.35
CA ALA A 25 10.33 -0.71 0.91
C ALA A 25 10.93 0.45 0.11
N GLY A 26 11.12 1.61 0.75
CA GLY A 26 11.47 2.86 0.08
C GLY A 26 10.27 3.53 -0.60
N VAL A 27 10.53 4.68 -1.19
CA VAL A 27 9.56 5.48 -1.96
C VAL A 27 9.93 5.55 -3.45
N ALA A 28 10.80 4.64 -3.89
CA ALA A 28 11.35 4.60 -5.23
C ALA A 28 10.31 4.18 -6.27
N GLU A 29 10.73 4.18 -7.54
CA GLU A 29 9.80 4.01 -8.64
C GLU A 29 9.12 2.63 -8.71
N ASN A 30 9.74 1.63 -8.10
CA ASN A 30 9.23 0.27 -8.00
C ASN A 30 8.22 0.04 -6.86
N ALA A 31 7.74 1.10 -6.20
CA ALA A 31 6.76 1.01 -5.12
C ALA A 31 5.49 1.83 -5.43
N VAL A 32 4.35 1.32 -4.99
CA VAL A 32 3.05 2.01 -5.05
C VAL A 32 2.29 1.82 -3.75
N TRP A 33 1.64 2.89 -3.28
CA TRP A 33 0.94 2.92 -1.99
C TRP A 33 -0.56 3.04 -2.21
N LEU A 34 -1.31 1.95 -2.00
CA LEU A 34 -2.77 1.97 -2.05
C LEU A 34 -3.32 2.48 -0.71
N MET A 35 -3.71 3.75 -0.66
CA MET A 35 -4.08 4.42 0.58
C MET A 35 -5.53 4.90 0.52
N PRO A 36 -6.49 4.23 1.18
CA PRO A 36 -7.79 4.84 1.39
C PRO A 36 -7.66 6.06 2.31
N SER A 37 -8.66 6.94 2.31
CA SER A 37 -8.83 7.91 3.40
C SER A 37 -9.03 7.20 4.73
N LYS A 38 -8.85 7.92 5.83
CA LYS A 38 -9.03 7.37 7.17
C LYS A 38 -10.46 6.88 7.39
N ASP A 39 -11.45 7.64 6.91
CA ASP A 39 -12.87 7.31 7.06
C ASP A 39 -13.23 6.06 6.24
N GLU A 40 -12.73 5.97 5.00
CA GLU A 40 -12.91 4.79 4.15
C GLU A 40 -12.21 3.56 4.76
N GLN A 41 -11.00 3.72 5.32
CA GLN A 41 -10.30 2.64 6.01
C GLN A 41 -11.13 2.11 7.18
N LEU A 42 -11.66 2.99 8.03
CA LEU A 42 -12.51 2.62 9.16
C LEU A 42 -13.79 1.92 8.69
N ALA A 43 -14.46 2.46 7.67
CA ALA A 43 -15.67 1.86 7.11
C ALA A 43 -15.41 0.45 6.55
N ARG A 44 -14.30 0.26 5.82
CA ARG A 44 -13.90 -1.06 5.28
C ARG A 44 -13.50 -2.04 6.37
N LEU A 45 -12.87 -1.58 7.44
CA LEU A 45 -12.52 -2.44 8.59
C LEU A 45 -13.78 -2.89 9.32
N GLU A 46 -14.70 -1.97 9.59
CA GLU A 46 -15.98 -2.28 10.22
C GLU A 46 -16.82 -3.22 9.35
N GLY A 47 -16.87 -3.00 8.03
CA GLY A 47 -17.56 -3.92 7.12
C GLY A 47 -16.96 -5.33 7.08
N ARG A 48 -15.65 -5.47 7.33
CA ARG A 48 -14.96 -6.78 7.37
C ARG A 48 -15.09 -7.48 8.71
N ASN A 49 -15.07 -6.74 9.81
CA ASN A 49 -15.17 -7.28 11.17
C ASN A 49 -15.99 -6.33 12.06
N PRO A 50 -17.34 -6.39 11.99
CA PRO A 50 -18.20 -5.48 12.72
C PRO A 50 -18.00 -5.56 14.23
N GLY A 51 -17.84 -4.41 14.89
CA GLY A 51 -17.58 -4.33 16.34
C GLY A 51 -16.22 -4.86 16.79
N GLY A 52 -15.33 -5.18 15.86
CA GLY A 52 -13.97 -5.63 16.16
C GLY A 52 -13.05 -4.53 16.67
N ASP A 53 -11.95 -4.92 17.32
CA ASP A 53 -10.86 -3.98 17.62
C ASP A 53 -10.03 -3.71 16.36
N HIS A 54 -10.14 -2.47 15.86
CA HIS A 54 -9.46 -2.00 14.65
C HIS A 54 -8.22 -1.15 14.96
N SER A 55 -7.89 -0.92 16.23
CA SER A 55 -6.88 0.05 16.66
C SER A 55 -5.51 -0.19 16.03
N GLY A 56 -5.04 -1.45 15.99
CA GLY A 56 -3.76 -1.80 15.38
C GLY A 56 -3.72 -1.57 13.86
N LEU A 57 -4.84 -1.81 13.16
CA LEU A 57 -4.93 -1.61 11.71
C LEU A 57 -5.02 -0.13 11.35
N VAL A 58 -5.70 0.67 12.18
CA VAL A 58 -5.72 2.13 12.05
C VAL A 58 -4.35 2.72 12.35
N TRP A 59 -3.67 2.25 13.41
CA TRP A 59 -2.31 2.65 13.72
C TRP A 59 -1.33 2.35 12.57
N GLY A 60 -1.43 1.16 11.96
CA GLY A 60 -0.62 0.81 10.79
C GLY A 60 -0.86 1.74 9.60
N TRP A 61 -2.12 2.11 9.35
CA TRP A 61 -2.47 3.12 8.34
C TRP A 61 -1.85 4.48 8.65
N GLU A 62 -1.93 4.95 9.92
CA GLU A 62 -1.35 6.23 10.34
C GLU A 62 0.18 6.25 10.20
N LEU A 63 0.84 5.16 10.57
CA LEU A 63 2.28 4.97 10.41
C LEU A 63 2.70 5.12 8.94
N VAL A 64 2.04 4.37 8.04
CA VAL A 64 2.34 4.45 6.60
C VAL A 64 2.06 5.85 6.06
N ARG A 65 0.91 6.44 6.42
CA ARG A 65 0.54 7.78 5.96
C ARG A 65 1.56 8.84 6.40
N GLY A 66 2.00 8.79 7.66
CA GLY A 66 3.01 9.72 8.18
C GLY A 66 4.38 9.57 7.51
N GLN A 67 4.77 8.34 7.15
CA GLN A 67 6.02 8.10 6.41
C GLN A 67 5.99 8.57 4.95
N LEU A 68 4.80 8.64 4.36
CA LEU A 68 4.61 9.15 2.99
C LEU A 68 4.59 10.68 2.93
N GLU A 69 4.26 11.35 4.04
CA GLU A 69 4.15 12.80 4.10
C GLU A 69 5.50 13.47 3.78
N GLY A 70 5.48 14.47 2.90
CA GLY A 70 6.69 15.17 2.45
C GLY A 70 7.60 14.37 1.51
N THR A 71 7.16 13.21 1.03
CA THR A 71 7.90 12.40 0.04
C THR A 71 7.28 12.52 -1.36
N ASP A 72 8.05 12.15 -2.38
CA ASP A 72 7.57 12.00 -3.77
C ASP A 72 6.96 10.62 -4.04
N ALA A 73 6.61 9.87 -2.99
CA ALA A 73 6.04 8.54 -3.10
C ALA A 73 4.74 8.55 -3.91
N ARG A 74 4.54 7.50 -4.70
CA ARG A 74 3.32 7.36 -5.50
C ARG A 74 2.21 6.73 -4.68
N VAL A 75 1.21 7.55 -4.36
CA VAL A 75 0.03 7.17 -3.60
C VAL A 75 -1.18 7.10 -4.54
N ILE A 76 -1.87 5.97 -4.55
CA ILE A 76 -3.17 5.80 -5.20
C ILE A 76 -4.23 5.86 -4.10
N VAL A 77 -5.09 6.88 -4.15
CA VAL A 77 -6.24 6.97 -3.25
C VAL A 77 -7.36 6.09 -3.77
N VAL A 78 -7.70 5.04 -3.01
CA VAL A 78 -8.60 3.96 -3.47
C VAL A 78 -10.06 4.13 -3.03
N ASP A 79 -10.42 5.29 -2.52
CA ASP A 79 -11.77 5.62 -2.08
C ASP A 79 -12.76 5.53 -3.25
N GLY A 80 -13.82 4.74 -3.08
CA GLY A 80 -14.85 4.54 -4.11
C GLY A 80 -14.37 3.89 -5.41
N GLN A 81 -13.12 3.45 -5.51
CA GLN A 81 -12.60 2.78 -6.70
C GLN A 81 -13.11 1.35 -6.80
N THR A 82 -13.39 0.90 -8.03
CA THR A 82 -13.48 -0.53 -8.32
C THR A 82 -12.10 -1.16 -8.38
N VAL A 83 -12.06 -2.50 -8.38
CA VAL A 83 -10.81 -3.25 -8.54
C VAL A 83 -10.16 -2.93 -9.88
N GLU A 84 -10.93 -2.83 -10.96
CA GLU A 84 -10.44 -2.57 -12.32
C GLU A 84 -9.82 -1.17 -12.44
N GLN A 85 -10.41 -0.17 -11.78
CA GLN A 85 -9.85 1.18 -11.72
C GLN A 85 -8.51 1.19 -10.97
N THR A 86 -8.45 0.50 -9.83
CA THR A 86 -7.22 0.38 -9.04
C THR A 86 -6.14 -0.34 -9.85
N LEU A 87 -6.49 -1.45 -10.51
CA LEU A 87 -5.58 -2.23 -11.34
C LEU A 87 -5.02 -1.39 -12.49
N THR A 88 -5.89 -0.67 -13.20
CA THR A 88 -5.48 0.21 -14.30
C THR A 88 -4.48 1.27 -13.82
N ALA A 89 -4.71 1.88 -12.64
CA ALA A 89 -3.80 2.86 -12.07
C ALA A 89 -2.44 2.26 -11.68
N VAL A 90 -2.44 1.02 -11.14
CA VAL A 90 -1.21 0.27 -10.82
C VAL A 90 -0.45 -0.11 -12.09
N GLU A 91 -1.14 -0.61 -13.11
CA GLU A 91 -0.55 -0.98 -14.40
C GLU A 91 0.05 0.22 -15.12
N GLN A 92 -0.63 1.37 -15.14
CA GLN A 92 -0.08 2.60 -15.71
C GLN A 92 1.18 3.05 -14.97
N ARG A 93 1.27 2.80 -13.66
CA ARG A 93 2.45 3.14 -12.87
C ARG A 93 3.65 2.26 -13.24
N PHE A 94 3.45 0.95 -13.32
CA PHE A 94 4.53 0.01 -13.56
C PHE A 94 4.84 -0.22 -15.04
N GLY A 95 3.89 0.03 -15.94
CA GLY A 95 4.06 -0.16 -17.39
C GLY A 95 5.25 0.63 -17.93
N ALA A 96 5.45 1.86 -17.45
CA ALA A 96 6.60 2.69 -17.83
C ALA A 96 7.97 2.13 -17.37
N LEU A 97 8.00 1.15 -16.47
CA LEU A 97 9.22 0.51 -15.94
C LEU A 97 9.50 -0.86 -16.58
N LEU A 98 8.58 -1.36 -17.41
CA LEU A 98 8.65 -2.69 -18.02
C LEU A 98 8.91 -2.64 -19.53
N ASP A 99 9.02 -1.43 -20.11
CA ASP A 99 9.47 -1.18 -21.48
C ASP A 99 11.01 -1.13 -21.58
#